data_AF-A0A816ZNI5-F1
#
_entry.id   AF-A0A816ZNI5-F1
#
_cell.length_a   1.000
_cell.length_b   1.000
_cell.length_c   1.000
_cell.angle_alpha   90.00
_cell.angle_beta   90.00
_cell.angle_gamma   90.00
#
_symmetry.space_group_name_H-M   'P 1'
#
loop_
_entity.id
_entity.type
_entity.pdbx_description
1 polymer ?
#
loop_
_entity_poly.entity_id
_entity_poly.type
_entity_poly.pdbx_seq_one_letter_code
_entity_poly.pdbx_strand_id
1 'polypeptide(L)'
;MTSKIGQYLNQLLRPFADRIMKTTQFHHDIDFIQKLNHYACTQHRLTTTTLFCTIKISNFYHLDSHTNIIDRIGYFLQDNLVTNKLEQISIMTIKNLLQLFLYNNIFRYNEHIYTFTKGSPTTMPITDTLSSIYLFQWQAKLLRIIKQKDEFFGRCKDELFFTWNSSSNELQDLLQSIKIQYPNVYFHTSIGSNVNYLNLYITNQNGQLYTRVNRDATLKENYILPYVTGHPKLMYSIWFRSALIRAACCCSLVKDFQQERIYLELTLLVNGYSLRFVEHHVQHFFDYFHAYNMRYLMDQMIYETFRQHWFDFITMKNESQEMTQQIDDNGHLIRLNYLYEQGPRCQFNQEFYQLWTSYFKNHSRLSEEKSKVILTTKHVHSLNVLLTQSKLKHQGQV
;
A
#
# COMPACT_ATOMS: atom_id res chain seq x y z
N MET A 1 -21.94 19.24 2.27
CA MET A 1 -21.07 20.41 2.52
C MET A 1 -19.78 19.97 3.21
N THR A 2 -19.84 19.20 4.30
CA THR A 2 -18.66 18.65 5.02
C THR A 2 -17.74 17.79 4.15
N SER A 3 -18.27 17.04 3.18
CA SER A 3 -17.45 16.24 2.25
C SER A 3 -16.44 17.06 1.45
N LYS A 4 -16.82 18.27 0.98
CA LYS A 4 -15.91 19.18 0.27
C LYS A 4 -14.82 19.74 1.18
N ILE A 5 -15.17 20.06 2.43
CA ILE A 5 -14.19 20.50 3.44
C ILE A 5 -13.19 19.38 3.72
N GLY A 6 -13.67 18.16 3.94
CA GLY A 6 -12.81 16.99 4.14
C GLY A 6 -11.90 16.73 2.94
N GLN A 7 -12.41 16.80 1.71
CA GLN A 7 -11.61 16.65 0.50
C GLN A 7 -10.52 17.71 0.39
N TYR A 8 -10.88 18.98 0.62
CA TYR A 8 -9.93 20.09 0.60
C TYR A 8 -8.83 19.93 1.66
N LEU A 9 -9.22 19.63 2.91
CA LEU A 9 -8.27 19.36 3.99
C LEU A 9 -7.36 18.17 3.67
N ASN A 10 -7.88 17.15 2.99
CA ASN A 10 -7.06 16.00 2.59
C ASN A 10 -6.03 16.40 1.53
N GLN A 11 -6.45 17.15 0.51
CA GLN A 11 -5.55 17.65 -0.54
C GLN A 11 -4.44 18.53 0.05
N LEU A 12 -4.77 19.33 1.06
CA LEU A 12 -3.82 20.19 1.76
C LEU A 12 -2.87 19.40 2.67
N LEU A 13 -3.41 18.54 3.55
CA LEU A 13 -2.63 17.90 4.62
C LEU A 13 -1.87 16.66 4.15
N ARG A 14 -2.43 15.88 3.22
CA ARG A 14 -1.88 14.56 2.86
C ARG A 14 -0.48 14.65 2.25
N PRO A 15 -0.20 15.50 1.24
CA PRO A 15 1.14 15.59 0.66
C PRO A 15 2.19 16.01 1.69
N PHE A 16 1.82 16.94 2.57
CA PHE A 16 2.68 17.42 3.64
C PHE A 16 2.97 16.31 4.67
N ALA A 17 1.94 15.58 5.11
CA ALA A 17 2.07 14.48 6.06
C ALA A 17 2.91 13.33 5.49
N ASP A 18 2.64 12.92 4.24
CA ASP A 18 3.36 11.83 3.58
C ASP A 18 4.86 12.16 3.47
N ARG A 19 5.22 13.42 3.16
CA ARG A 19 6.62 13.85 3.11
C ARG A 19 7.33 13.72 4.46
N ILE A 20 6.67 14.10 5.55
CA ILE A 20 7.25 14.01 6.91
C ILE A 20 7.37 12.55 7.35
N MET A 21 6.37 11.74 7.03
CA MET A 21 6.26 10.37 7.53
C MET A 21 7.00 9.34 6.67
N LYS A 22 7.48 9.71 5.47
CA LYS A 22 8.12 8.82 4.47
C LYS A 22 9.16 7.87 5.07
N THR A 23 9.97 8.34 6.02
CA THR A 23 11.04 7.54 6.64
C THR A 23 10.55 6.48 7.63
N THR A 24 9.30 6.58 8.09
CA THR A 24 8.71 5.69 9.09
C THR A 24 7.61 4.80 8.53
N GLN A 25 7.30 4.93 7.24
CA GLN A 25 6.21 4.20 6.59
C GLN A 25 6.74 3.16 5.59
N PHE A 26 6.01 2.06 5.51
CA PHE A 26 6.09 1.08 4.45
C PHE A 26 4.88 1.25 3.53
N HIS A 27 5.11 1.17 2.23
CA HIS A 27 4.03 1.30 1.24
C HIS A 27 3.26 -0.02 1.07
N HIS A 28 3.97 -1.14 1.14
CA HIS A 28 3.44 -2.49 0.98
C HIS A 28 4.46 -3.53 1.46
N ASP A 29 4.04 -4.80 1.49
CA ASP A 29 4.82 -5.96 1.94
C ASP A 29 6.24 -6.02 1.33
N ILE A 30 6.38 -5.73 0.02
CA ILE A 30 7.68 -5.79 -0.68
C ILE A 30 8.64 -4.67 -0.22
N ASP A 31 8.15 -3.44 -0.02
CA ASP A 31 8.96 -2.30 0.49
C ASP A 31 9.44 -2.60 1.92
N PHE A 32 8.55 -3.16 2.74
CA PHE A 32 8.90 -3.66 4.07
C PHE A 32 10.01 -4.73 4.02
N ILE A 33 9.86 -5.76 3.18
CA ILE A 33 10.86 -6.84 3.05
C ILE A 33 12.21 -6.30 2.56
N GLN A 34 12.22 -5.39 1.58
CA GLN A 34 13.47 -4.78 1.10
C GLN A 34 14.20 -4.05 2.23
N LYS A 35 13.49 -3.23 3.00
CA LYS A 35 14.05 -2.48 4.14
C LYS A 35 14.52 -3.43 5.26
N LEU A 36 13.76 -4.48 5.57
CA LEU A 36 14.14 -5.46 6.59
C LEU A 36 15.34 -6.31 6.15
N ASN A 37 15.42 -6.71 4.88
CA ASN A 37 16.60 -7.38 4.31
C ASN A 37 17.84 -6.49 4.39
N HIS A 38 17.71 -5.19 4.12
CA HIS A 38 18.84 -4.26 4.26
C HIS A 38 19.35 -4.22 5.71
N TYR A 39 18.44 -4.12 6.68
CA TYR A 39 18.77 -4.17 8.11
C TYR A 39 19.44 -5.49 8.52
N ALA A 40 18.91 -6.63 8.07
CA ALA A 40 19.42 -7.95 8.44
C ALA A 40 20.73 -8.30 7.72
N CYS A 41 20.76 -8.17 6.39
CA CYS A 41 21.83 -8.70 5.55
C CYS A 41 22.91 -7.67 5.21
N THR A 42 22.57 -6.40 5.01
CA THR A 42 23.56 -5.36 4.67
C THR A 42 24.17 -4.74 5.92
N GLN A 43 23.36 -4.51 6.96
CA GLN A 43 23.82 -3.89 8.20
C GLN A 43 24.23 -4.93 9.27
N HIS A 44 23.98 -6.22 9.03
CA HIS A 44 24.29 -7.33 9.94
C HIS A 44 23.76 -7.12 11.37
N ARG A 45 22.54 -6.57 11.49
CA ARG A 45 21.95 -6.18 12.79
C ARG A 45 21.08 -7.26 13.43
N LEU A 46 20.75 -8.31 12.69
CA LEU A 46 19.98 -9.43 13.23
C LEU A 46 20.90 -10.36 14.02
N THR A 47 20.62 -10.52 15.30
CA THR A 47 21.33 -11.40 16.22
C THR A 47 20.46 -12.62 16.55
N THR A 48 21.03 -13.64 17.18
CA THR A 48 20.28 -14.83 17.63
C THR A 48 19.19 -14.48 18.65
N THR A 49 19.34 -13.37 19.37
CA THR A 49 18.41 -12.90 20.41
C THR A 49 17.46 -11.82 19.92
N THR A 50 17.56 -11.37 18.66
CA THR A 50 16.64 -10.33 18.15
C THR A 50 15.21 -10.83 18.17
N LEU A 51 14.35 -10.07 18.84
CA LEU A 51 12.91 -10.24 18.80
C LEU A 51 12.31 -9.36 17.72
N PHE A 52 11.32 -9.88 17.02
CA PHE A 52 10.42 -9.10 16.20
C PHE A 52 9.20 -8.71 17.03
N CYS A 53 8.79 -7.46 16.88
CA CYS A 53 7.66 -6.89 17.60
C CYS A 53 6.69 -6.28 16.60
N THR A 54 5.43 -6.71 16.67
CA THR A 54 4.34 -6.09 15.92
C THR A 54 3.34 -5.48 16.86
N ILE A 55 2.80 -4.32 16.48
CA ILE A 55 1.73 -3.64 17.20
C ILE A 55 0.60 -3.36 16.21
N LYS A 56 -0.56 -3.97 16.43
CA LYS A 56 -1.78 -3.74 15.63
C LYS A 56 -2.76 -2.89 16.41
N ILE A 57 -3.14 -1.74 15.86
CA ILE A 57 -4.05 -0.80 16.50
C ILE A 57 -5.49 -1.09 16.08
N SER A 58 -6.32 -1.53 17.03
CA SER A 58 -7.67 -2.01 16.73
C SER A 58 -8.68 -0.89 16.50
N ASN A 59 -8.45 0.31 17.04
CA ASN A 59 -9.36 1.45 16.91
C ASN A 59 -8.79 2.60 16.05
N PHE A 60 -8.00 2.30 15.02
CA PHE A 60 -7.25 3.27 14.22
C PHE A 60 -8.08 4.44 13.64
N TYR A 61 -9.34 4.23 13.27
CA TYR A 61 -10.22 5.30 12.76
C TYR A 61 -11.05 5.99 13.85
N HIS A 62 -10.97 5.48 15.08
CA HIS A 62 -11.73 5.92 16.26
C HIS A 62 -10.81 6.15 17.47
N LEU A 63 -9.56 6.59 17.19
CA LEU A 63 -8.49 6.69 18.18
C LEU A 63 -8.86 7.60 19.36
N ASP A 64 -9.54 8.72 19.07
CA ASP A 64 -9.75 9.75 20.08
C ASP A 64 -10.95 10.66 19.79
N SER A 65 -11.22 11.56 20.74
CA SER A 65 -12.17 12.65 20.61
C SER A 65 -11.77 13.64 19.52
N HIS A 66 -12.74 14.36 18.96
CA HIS A 66 -12.49 15.37 17.93
C HIS A 66 -11.51 16.46 18.41
N THR A 67 -11.65 16.95 19.64
CA THR A 67 -10.74 17.95 20.24
C THR A 67 -9.29 17.44 20.24
N ASN A 68 -9.07 16.22 20.74
CA ASN A 68 -7.73 15.63 20.79
C ASN A 68 -7.14 15.43 19.40
N ILE A 69 -7.94 14.99 18.42
CA ILE A 69 -7.48 14.89 17.03
C ILE A 69 -7.04 16.27 16.52
N ILE A 70 -7.89 17.29 16.66
CA ILE A 70 -7.61 18.66 16.20
C ILE A 70 -6.33 19.23 16.83
N ASP A 71 -6.13 19.03 18.14
CA ASP A 71 -4.94 19.49 18.84
C ASP A 71 -3.69 18.75 18.40
N ARG A 72 -3.78 17.42 18.21
CA ARG A 72 -2.68 16.61 17.68
C ARG A 72 -2.26 17.05 16.28
N ILE A 73 -3.22 17.30 15.37
CA ILE A 73 -2.90 17.90 14.07
C ILE A 73 -2.25 19.27 14.24
N GLY A 74 -2.76 20.10 15.14
CA GLY A 74 -2.17 21.41 15.46
C GLY A 74 -0.71 21.31 15.87
N TYR A 75 -0.39 20.45 16.84
CA TYR A 75 0.99 20.19 17.27
C TYR A 75 1.86 19.64 16.14
N PHE A 76 1.32 18.73 15.32
CA PHE A 76 2.07 18.16 14.20
C PHE A 76 2.47 19.24 13.19
N LEU A 77 1.56 20.16 12.88
CA LEU A 77 1.84 21.28 11.99
C LEU A 77 2.85 22.25 12.63
N GLN A 78 2.72 22.55 13.93
CA GLN A 78 3.67 23.41 14.64
C GLN A 78 5.09 22.84 14.68
N ASP A 79 5.22 21.53 14.93
CA ASP A 79 6.51 20.87 15.06
C ASP A 79 7.26 20.74 13.72
N ASN A 80 6.54 20.79 12.58
CA ASN A 80 7.10 20.47 11.26
C ASN A 80 7.02 21.61 10.25
N LEU A 81 6.36 22.71 10.56
CA LEU A 81 6.34 23.90 9.70
C LEU A 81 7.33 24.96 10.21
N VAL A 82 8.09 25.53 9.28
CA VAL A 82 8.94 26.71 9.57
C VAL A 82 8.10 27.96 9.81
N THR A 83 6.93 28.04 9.17
CA THR A 83 5.98 29.14 9.32
C THR A 83 4.69 28.62 9.94
N ASN A 84 3.93 29.45 10.67
CA ASN A 84 2.60 29.05 11.18
C ASN A 84 1.51 28.91 10.08
N LYS A 85 1.91 28.59 8.85
CA LYS A 85 1.06 28.44 7.67
C LYS A 85 1.48 27.24 6.81
N LEU A 86 0.49 26.55 6.27
CA LEU A 86 0.64 25.54 5.22
C LEU A 86 -0.08 26.06 3.98
N GLU A 87 0.64 26.21 2.86
CA GLU A 87 0.08 26.77 1.60
C GLU A 87 -0.71 28.07 1.81
N GLN A 88 -0.16 28.99 2.61
CA GLN A 88 -0.76 30.29 2.99
C GLN A 88 -1.93 30.23 4.01
N ILE A 89 -2.39 29.04 4.37
CA ILE A 89 -3.47 28.84 5.34
C ILE A 89 -2.87 28.70 6.74
N SER A 90 -3.37 29.50 7.69
CA SER A 90 -2.89 29.43 9.07
C SER A 90 -3.27 28.11 9.75
N ILE A 91 -2.42 27.65 10.69
CA ILE A 91 -2.72 26.46 11.51
C ILE A 91 -4.08 26.62 12.21
N MET A 92 -4.42 27.82 12.69
CA MET A 92 -5.71 28.10 13.32
C MET A 92 -6.88 27.90 12.34
N THR A 93 -6.75 28.39 11.11
CA THR A 93 -7.76 28.17 10.07
C THR A 93 -7.96 26.69 9.77
N ILE A 94 -6.86 25.91 9.70
CA ILE A 94 -6.93 24.46 9.51
C ILE A 94 -7.66 23.79 10.67
N LYS A 95 -7.34 24.16 11.94
CA LYS A 95 -8.04 23.65 13.13
C LYS A 95 -9.54 23.95 13.07
N ASN A 96 -9.92 25.16 12.69
CA ASN A 96 -11.34 25.57 12.56
C ASN A 96 -12.07 24.77 11.47
N LEU A 97 -11.43 24.55 10.31
CA LEU A 97 -11.99 23.72 9.25
C LEU A 97 -12.13 22.26 9.66
N LEU A 98 -11.16 21.72 10.40
CA LEU A 98 -11.23 20.38 10.97
C LEU A 98 -12.38 20.26 11.98
N GLN A 99 -12.56 21.26 12.84
CA GLN A 99 -13.68 21.32 13.76
C GLN A 99 -15.02 21.30 13.01
N LEU A 100 -15.17 22.15 11.98
CA LEU A 100 -16.37 22.14 11.14
C LEU A 100 -16.60 20.79 10.47
N PHE A 101 -15.54 20.14 9.98
CA PHE A 101 -15.66 18.82 9.38
C PHE A 101 -16.09 17.76 10.40
N LEU A 102 -15.34 17.59 11.49
CA LEU A 102 -15.53 16.51 12.45
C LEU A 102 -16.88 16.60 13.18
N TYR A 103 -17.27 17.80 13.64
CA TYR A 103 -18.50 17.97 14.42
C TYR A 103 -19.79 17.99 13.60
N ASN A 104 -19.72 18.23 12.28
CA ASN A 104 -20.91 18.30 11.41
C ASN A 104 -21.08 17.06 10.52
N ASN A 105 -20.27 16.01 10.72
CA ASN A 105 -20.49 14.74 10.05
C ASN A 105 -21.65 13.98 10.69
N ILE A 106 -22.80 14.01 10.01
CA ILE A 106 -24.01 13.27 10.36
C ILE A 106 -24.17 12.03 9.49
N PHE A 107 -24.77 10.99 10.04
CA PHE A 107 -25.21 9.81 9.30
C PHE A 107 -26.60 9.37 9.76
N ARG A 108 -27.34 8.69 8.89
CA ARG A 108 -28.67 8.14 9.20
C ARG A 108 -28.55 6.62 9.37
N TYR A 109 -29.14 6.11 10.44
CA TYR A 109 -29.28 4.67 10.68
C TYR A 109 -30.61 4.42 11.37
N ASN A 110 -31.38 3.43 10.91
CA ASN A 110 -32.72 3.11 11.45
C ASN A 110 -33.60 4.36 11.68
N GLU A 111 -33.72 5.21 10.66
CA GLU A 111 -34.54 6.45 10.73
C GLU A 111 -34.08 7.51 11.74
N HIS A 112 -32.98 7.28 12.45
CA HIS A 112 -32.37 8.25 13.37
C HIS A 112 -31.15 8.92 12.73
N ILE A 113 -30.92 10.17 13.12
CA ILE A 113 -29.74 10.96 12.72
C ILE A 113 -28.73 10.91 13.86
N TYR A 114 -27.51 10.50 13.55
CA TYR A 114 -26.40 10.38 14.48
C TYR A 114 -25.23 11.28 14.07
N THR A 115 -24.41 11.65 15.04
CA THR A 115 -23.11 12.30 14.84
C THR A 115 -22.00 11.40 15.37
N PHE A 116 -20.81 11.55 14.81
CA PHE A 116 -19.62 10.91 15.39
C PHE A 116 -19.22 11.66 16.66
N THR A 117 -18.96 10.91 17.74
CA THR A 117 -18.42 11.45 18.99
C THR A 117 -16.90 11.26 19.07
N LYS A 118 -16.36 10.35 18.27
CA LYS A 118 -14.93 10.02 18.15
C LYS A 118 -14.59 9.66 16.71
N GLY A 119 -13.35 9.94 16.32
CA GLY A 119 -12.85 9.59 15.00
C GLY A 119 -13.52 10.33 13.85
N SER A 120 -13.64 9.68 12.70
CA SER A 120 -14.24 10.25 11.50
C SER A 120 -14.82 9.14 10.61
N PRO A 121 -15.75 9.43 9.67
CA PRO A 121 -16.25 8.41 8.74
C PRO A 121 -15.11 7.77 7.96
N THR A 122 -15.00 6.44 7.99
CA THR A 122 -13.95 5.68 7.29
C THR A 122 -14.03 5.80 5.76
N THR A 123 -15.17 6.25 5.24
CA THR A 123 -15.39 6.47 3.80
C THR A 123 -14.77 7.78 3.29
N MET A 124 -14.26 8.64 4.17
CA MET A 124 -13.68 9.93 3.79
C MET A 124 -12.14 9.83 3.69
N PRO A 125 -11.52 10.27 2.58
CA PRO A 125 -10.06 10.19 2.41
C PRO A 125 -9.25 10.90 3.50
N ILE A 126 -9.78 12.00 4.06
CA ILE A 126 -9.15 12.75 5.15
C ILE A 126 -8.98 11.90 6.42
N THR A 127 -9.83 10.90 6.64
CA THR A 127 -9.79 10.06 7.84
C THR A 127 -8.47 9.31 7.97
N ASP A 128 -7.97 8.72 6.89
CA ASP A 128 -6.66 8.06 6.84
C ASP A 128 -5.52 9.01 7.19
N THR A 129 -5.60 10.25 6.68
CA THR A 129 -4.60 11.30 6.89
C THR A 129 -4.59 11.74 8.36
N LEU A 130 -5.76 11.98 8.95
CA LEU A 130 -5.88 12.36 10.36
C LEU A 130 -5.39 11.24 11.29
N SER A 131 -5.82 10.01 11.05
CA SER A 131 -5.36 8.84 11.83
C SER A 131 -3.86 8.63 11.70
N SER A 132 -3.29 8.84 10.51
CA SER A 132 -1.85 8.73 10.28
C SER A 132 -1.04 9.80 11.04
N ILE A 133 -1.51 11.05 11.07
CA ILE A 133 -0.87 12.13 11.83
C ILE A 133 -0.96 11.86 13.33
N TYR A 134 -2.15 11.49 13.81
CA TYR A 134 -2.32 11.15 15.22
C TYR A 134 -1.37 10.02 15.63
N LEU A 135 -1.30 8.97 14.81
CA LEU A 135 -0.44 7.82 15.09
C LEU A 135 1.05 8.18 15.07
N PHE A 136 1.45 9.04 14.15
CA PHE A 136 2.83 9.54 14.08
C PHE A 136 3.27 10.23 15.38
N GLN A 137 2.39 11.00 16.01
CA GLN A 137 2.69 11.61 17.31
C GLN A 137 2.62 10.62 18.46
N TRP A 138 1.65 9.70 18.43
CA TRP A 138 1.52 8.64 19.42
C TRP A 138 2.80 7.77 19.50
N GLN A 139 3.36 7.41 18.34
CA GLN A 139 4.55 6.55 18.27
C GLN A 139 5.87 7.28 18.59
N ALA A 140 5.87 8.59 18.82
CA ALA A 140 7.10 9.38 18.90
C ALA A 140 8.05 8.89 20.01
N LYS A 141 7.51 8.52 21.19
CA LYS A 141 8.30 7.97 22.31
C LYS A 141 8.94 6.62 21.93
N LEU A 142 8.15 5.72 21.34
CA LEU A 142 8.62 4.43 20.86
C LEU A 142 9.74 4.60 19.84
N LEU A 143 9.47 5.42 18.81
CA LEU A 143 10.41 5.68 17.73
C LEU A 143 11.74 6.26 18.24
N ARG A 144 11.70 7.17 19.22
CA ARG A 144 12.91 7.74 19.81
C ARG A 144 13.79 6.66 20.46
N ILE A 145 13.18 5.75 21.22
CA ILE A 145 13.91 4.67 21.90
C ILE A 145 14.46 3.66 20.90
N ILE A 146 13.66 3.30 19.90
CA ILE A 146 14.10 2.42 18.81
C ILE A 146 15.28 3.03 18.05
N LYS A 147 15.21 4.31 17.69
CA LYS A 147 16.32 5.01 17.02
C LYS A 147 17.57 5.08 17.89
N GLN A 148 17.44 5.31 19.19
CA GLN A 148 18.59 5.34 20.12
C GLN A 148 19.30 3.99 20.24
N LYS A 149 18.57 2.89 20.06
CA LYS A 149 19.10 1.52 20.02
C LYS A 149 19.46 1.09 18.59
N ASP A 150 19.29 1.97 17.61
CA ASP A 150 19.44 1.72 16.18
C ASP A 150 18.72 0.45 15.68
N GLU A 151 17.53 0.20 16.23
CA GLU A 151 16.69 -0.92 15.84
C GLU A 151 15.88 -0.58 14.58
N PHE A 152 15.47 -1.61 13.85
CA PHE A 152 14.58 -1.46 12.71
C PHE A 152 13.19 -0.99 13.17
N PHE A 153 12.57 -0.06 12.44
CA PHE A 153 11.21 0.39 12.68
C PHE A 153 10.51 0.83 11.40
N GLY A 154 9.21 0.54 11.34
CA GLY A 154 8.29 1.27 10.48
C GLY A 154 6.85 0.82 10.68
N ARG A 155 5.96 1.39 9.89
CA ARG A 155 4.53 1.08 9.95
C ARG A 155 3.88 1.03 8.58
N CYS A 156 2.82 0.26 8.48
CA CYS A 156 1.90 0.24 7.37
C CYS A 156 0.50 0.44 7.94
N LYS A 157 -0.08 1.61 7.70
CA LYS A 157 -1.36 2.05 8.29
C LYS A 157 -1.38 1.92 9.83
N ASP A 158 -2.21 1.01 10.34
CA ASP A 158 -2.51 0.69 11.73
C ASP A 158 -1.61 -0.39 12.34
N GLU A 159 -0.68 -0.94 11.55
CA GLU A 159 0.26 -1.97 11.99
C GLU A 159 1.71 -1.46 12.01
N LEU A 160 2.35 -1.49 13.18
CA LEU A 160 3.75 -1.15 13.37
C LEU A 160 4.60 -2.43 13.46
N PHE A 161 5.84 -2.32 13.01
CA PHE A 161 6.85 -3.37 13.12
C PHE A 161 8.17 -2.77 13.61
N PHE A 162 8.84 -3.45 14.53
CA PHE A 162 10.21 -3.11 14.92
C PHE A 162 10.98 -4.33 15.43
N THR A 163 12.31 -4.21 15.47
CA THR A 163 13.20 -5.20 16.09
C THR A 163 13.58 -4.79 17.50
N TRP A 164 13.97 -5.77 18.32
CA TRP A 164 14.41 -5.51 19.69
C TRP A 164 15.51 -6.50 20.11
N ASN A 165 16.71 -5.99 20.37
CA ASN A 165 17.84 -6.78 20.88
C ASN A 165 18.08 -6.63 22.39
N SER A 166 17.36 -5.73 23.07
CA SER A 166 17.50 -5.53 24.52
C SER A 166 16.66 -6.54 25.31
N SER A 167 16.69 -6.42 26.65
CA SER A 167 15.97 -7.36 27.51
C SER A 167 14.46 -7.33 27.27
N SER A 168 13.80 -8.49 27.45
CA SER A 168 12.33 -8.59 27.35
C SER A 168 11.61 -7.75 28.41
N ASN A 169 12.24 -7.52 29.57
CA ASN A 169 11.66 -6.71 30.63
C ASN A 169 11.60 -5.23 30.22
N GLU A 170 12.69 -4.68 29.67
CA GLU A 170 12.69 -3.31 29.13
C GLU A 170 11.62 -3.11 28.05
N LEU A 171 11.39 -4.11 27.21
CA LEU A 171 10.34 -4.06 26.18
C LEU A 171 8.95 -4.01 26.81
N GLN A 172 8.69 -4.85 27.80
CA GLN A 172 7.41 -4.87 28.51
C GLN A 172 7.15 -3.54 29.22
N ASP A 173 8.14 -2.99 29.91
CA ASP A 173 8.05 -1.68 30.57
C ASP A 173 7.77 -0.56 29.57
N LEU A 174 8.43 -0.59 28.40
CA LEU A 174 8.19 0.37 27.33
C LEU A 174 6.73 0.29 26.85
N LEU A 175 6.24 -0.90 26.52
CA LEU A 175 4.87 -1.11 26.04
C LEU A 175 3.83 -0.73 27.09
N GLN A 176 4.06 -1.10 28.35
CA GLN A 176 3.23 -0.71 29.49
C GLN A 176 3.16 0.82 29.62
N SER A 177 4.31 1.50 29.50
CA SER A 177 4.37 2.97 29.61
C SER A 177 3.60 3.68 28.49
N ILE A 178 3.64 3.13 27.27
CA ILE A 178 2.89 3.67 26.11
C ILE A 178 1.38 3.47 26.33
N LYS A 179 0.98 2.30 26.83
CA LYS A 179 -0.43 2.00 27.14
C LYS A 179 -1.00 2.94 28.21
N ILE A 180 -0.22 3.24 29.25
CA ILE A 180 -0.62 4.19 30.30
C ILE A 180 -0.70 5.62 29.76
N GLN A 181 0.24 6.03 28.92
CA GLN A 181 0.28 7.37 28.35
C GLN A 181 -0.88 7.64 27.38
N TYR A 182 -1.36 6.61 26.68
CA TYR A 182 -2.40 6.73 25.66
C TYR A 182 -3.53 5.70 25.90
N PRO A 183 -4.35 5.89 26.95
CA PRO A 183 -5.38 4.91 27.34
C PRO A 183 -6.49 4.73 26.30
N ASN A 184 -6.65 5.70 25.38
CA ASN A 184 -7.65 5.65 24.32
C ASN A 184 -7.17 4.86 23.08
N VAL A 185 -5.89 4.47 23.00
CA VAL A 185 -5.36 3.70 21.87
C VAL A 185 -5.32 2.24 22.24
N TYR A 186 -6.14 1.44 21.56
CA TYR A 186 -6.22 0.01 21.79
C TYR A 186 -5.33 -0.70 20.79
N PHE A 187 -4.40 -1.50 21.30
CA PHE A 187 -3.46 -2.23 20.48
C PHE A 187 -3.17 -3.63 21.01
N HIS A 188 -2.86 -4.52 20.07
CA HIS A 188 -2.41 -5.87 20.32
C HIS A 188 -0.95 -6.00 19.90
N THR A 189 -0.16 -6.69 20.71
CA THR A 189 1.27 -6.89 20.45
C THR A 189 1.57 -8.36 20.21
N SER A 190 2.37 -8.65 19.19
CA SER A 190 3.01 -9.96 19.00
C SER A 190 4.52 -9.79 19.10
N ILE A 191 5.16 -10.59 19.94
CA ILE A 191 6.60 -10.51 20.21
C ILE A 191 7.17 -11.92 20.13
N GLY A 192 8.25 -12.09 19.38
CA GLY A 192 8.95 -13.36 19.34
C GLY A 192 10.07 -13.39 18.31
N SER A 193 10.78 -14.51 18.25
CA SER A 193 11.69 -14.80 17.13
C SER A 193 10.93 -15.02 15.82
N ASN A 194 9.61 -15.23 15.89
CA ASN A 194 8.73 -15.32 14.75
C ASN A 194 7.44 -14.55 15.00
N VAL A 195 6.97 -13.81 14.00
CA VAL A 195 5.76 -13.00 14.06
C VAL A 195 5.06 -12.94 12.70
N ASN A 196 3.78 -12.60 12.74
CA ASN A 196 3.02 -12.20 11.56
C ASN A 196 3.00 -10.68 11.45
N TYR A 197 3.26 -10.15 10.27
CA TYR A 197 3.13 -8.73 9.95
C TYR A 197 2.58 -8.59 8.54
N LEU A 198 1.51 -7.80 8.37
CA LEU A 198 0.77 -7.76 7.10
C LEU A 198 0.38 -9.19 6.67
N ASN A 199 0.83 -9.62 5.50
CA ASN A 199 0.58 -10.96 4.98
C ASN A 199 1.88 -11.81 4.95
N LEU A 200 2.75 -11.61 5.93
CA LEU A 200 4.06 -12.24 6.00
C LEU A 200 4.21 -12.99 7.33
N TYR A 201 4.82 -14.16 7.24
CA TYR A 201 5.37 -14.88 8.39
C TYR A 201 6.87 -14.64 8.38
N ILE A 202 7.37 -14.03 9.45
CA ILE A 202 8.75 -13.56 9.56
C ILE A 202 9.40 -14.35 10.69
N THR A 203 10.60 -14.85 10.49
CA THR A 203 11.33 -15.65 11.48
C THR A 203 12.81 -15.31 11.48
N ASN A 204 13.34 -15.20 12.69
CA ASN A 204 14.76 -15.09 12.97
C ASN A 204 15.23 -16.50 13.34
N GLN A 205 16.00 -17.12 12.46
CA GLN A 205 16.64 -18.41 12.72
C GLN A 205 18.12 -18.15 12.98
N ASN A 206 18.48 -18.02 14.26
CA ASN A 206 19.87 -17.84 14.69
C ASN A 206 20.59 -16.65 14.05
N GLY A 207 19.93 -15.50 13.95
CA GLY A 207 20.49 -14.28 13.33
C GLY A 207 20.28 -14.19 11.82
N GLN A 208 19.61 -15.17 11.20
CA GLN A 208 19.26 -15.15 9.79
C GLN A 208 17.76 -14.88 9.61
N LEU A 209 17.45 -13.96 8.70
CA LEU A 209 16.09 -13.58 8.37
C LEU A 209 15.48 -14.57 7.39
N TYR A 210 14.34 -15.15 7.77
CA TYR A 210 13.51 -15.99 6.93
C TYR A 210 12.10 -15.43 6.86
N THR A 211 11.57 -15.38 5.65
CA THR A 211 10.21 -14.86 5.39
C THR A 211 9.47 -15.76 4.42
N ARG A 212 8.15 -15.85 4.59
CA ARG A 212 7.24 -16.49 3.64
C ARG A 212 5.90 -15.76 3.65
N VAL A 213 5.10 -15.98 2.60
CA VAL A 213 3.72 -15.49 2.58
C VAL A 213 2.94 -16.17 3.71
N ASN A 214 2.26 -15.38 4.52
CA ASN A 214 1.31 -15.85 5.51
C ASN A 214 -0.10 -15.70 4.96
N ARG A 215 -0.84 -16.81 4.92
CA ARG A 215 -2.25 -16.86 4.56
C ARG A 215 -3.02 -17.03 5.85
N ASP A 216 -3.75 -16.00 6.27
CA ASP A 216 -4.63 -16.13 7.43
C ASP A 216 -5.78 -17.05 7.05
N ALA A 217 -5.84 -18.24 7.66
CA ALA A 217 -6.88 -19.23 7.41
C ALA A 217 -8.30 -18.72 7.73
N THR A 218 -8.42 -17.64 8.52
CA THR A 218 -9.69 -17.00 8.87
C THR A 218 -10.16 -15.99 7.84
N LEU A 219 -9.23 -15.39 7.07
CA LEU A 219 -9.56 -14.58 5.91
C LEU A 219 -9.95 -15.54 4.79
N LYS A 220 -11.21 -15.45 4.34
CA LYS A 220 -11.71 -16.17 3.16
C LYS A 220 -11.05 -15.63 1.87
N GLU A 221 -9.73 -15.72 1.75
CA GLU A 221 -8.98 -15.40 0.54
C GLU A 221 -9.28 -16.38 -0.61
N ASN A 222 -10.09 -17.41 -0.36
CA ASN A 222 -10.47 -18.46 -1.30
C ASN A 222 -11.33 -17.97 -2.48
N TYR A 223 -11.82 -16.72 -2.47
CA TYR A 223 -12.69 -16.19 -3.50
C TYR A 223 -11.99 -15.06 -4.26
N ILE A 224 -11.12 -15.43 -5.19
CA ILE A 224 -10.76 -14.53 -6.30
C ILE A 224 -12.03 -14.35 -7.13
N LEU A 225 -12.29 -13.14 -7.62
CA LEU A 225 -13.44 -12.86 -8.48
C LEU A 225 -13.49 -13.93 -9.60
N PRO A 226 -14.56 -14.73 -9.71
CA PRO A 226 -14.61 -15.81 -10.68
C PRO A 226 -14.40 -15.26 -12.09
N TYR A 227 -13.84 -16.07 -12.97
CA TYR A 227 -13.66 -15.67 -14.36
C TYR A 227 -15.04 -15.51 -15.02
N VAL A 228 -15.55 -14.28 -15.06
CA VAL A 228 -16.85 -13.96 -15.66
C VAL A 228 -16.63 -13.34 -17.03
N THR A 229 -17.29 -13.90 -18.04
CA THR A 229 -17.31 -13.35 -19.40
C THR A 229 -17.78 -11.89 -19.36
N GLY A 230 -16.96 -10.97 -19.90
CA GLY A 230 -17.24 -9.53 -19.91
C GLY A 230 -16.41 -8.69 -18.92
N HIS A 231 -15.59 -9.31 -18.07
CA HIS A 231 -14.60 -8.59 -17.26
C HIS A 231 -13.29 -8.36 -18.05
N PRO A 232 -12.59 -7.22 -17.84
CA PRO A 232 -11.33 -6.96 -18.52
C PRO A 232 -10.28 -8.02 -18.13
N LYS A 233 -9.90 -8.88 -19.10
CA LYS A 233 -8.83 -9.90 -18.95
C LYS A 233 -7.53 -9.33 -18.34
N LEU A 234 -7.29 -8.04 -18.58
CA LEU A 234 -6.16 -7.30 -18.05
C LEU A 234 -6.11 -7.28 -16.52
N MET A 235 -7.25 -7.10 -15.83
CA MET A 235 -7.25 -7.01 -14.37
C MET A 235 -6.83 -8.33 -13.72
N TYR A 236 -7.32 -9.45 -14.25
CA TYR A 236 -6.92 -10.78 -13.80
C TYR A 236 -5.44 -11.07 -14.07
N SER A 237 -4.94 -10.66 -15.24
CA SER A 237 -3.53 -10.78 -15.61
C SER A 237 -2.64 -9.99 -14.66
N ILE A 238 -3.03 -8.74 -14.33
CA ILE A 238 -2.30 -7.88 -13.41
C ILE A 238 -2.29 -8.47 -12.01
N TRP A 239 -3.45 -8.95 -11.53
CA TRP A 239 -3.55 -9.56 -10.20
C TRP A 239 -2.63 -10.79 -10.08
N PHE A 240 -2.73 -11.75 -11.01
CA PHE A 240 -1.97 -12.99 -10.92
C PHE A 240 -0.47 -12.74 -11.03
N ARG A 241 -0.06 -11.87 -11.97
CA ARG A 241 1.33 -11.43 -12.07
C ARG A 241 1.82 -10.77 -10.78
N SER A 242 1.02 -9.89 -10.18
CA SER A 242 1.40 -9.21 -8.94
C SER A 242 1.52 -10.19 -7.77
N ALA A 243 0.66 -11.21 -7.71
CA ALA A 243 0.72 -12.27 -6.71
C ALA A 243 1.98 -13.13 -6.85
N LEU A 244 2.36 -13.51 -8.08
CA LEU A 244 3.61 -14.25 -8.34
C LEU A 244 4.85 -13.42 -7.97
N ILE A 245 4.88 -12.13 -8.33
CA ILE A 245 5.96 -11.21 -7.96
C ILE A 245 6.06 -11.10 -6.43
N ARG A 246 4.92 -10.94 -5.75
CA ARG A 246 4.88 -10.90 -4.29
C ARG A 246 5.41 -12.19 -3.68
N ALA A 247 4.98 -13.36 -4.16
CA ALA A 247 5.48 -14.65 -3.70
C ALA A 247 7.01 -14.75 -3.83
N ALA A 248 7.55 -14.37 -4.99
CA ALA A 248 9.00 -14.40 -5.23
C ALA A 248 9.78 -13.46 -4.31
N CYS A 249 9.28 -12.25 -4.06
CA CYS A 249 9.95 -11.27 -3.20
C CYS A 249 9.82 -11.63 -1.70
N CYS A 250 8.66 -12.13 -1.28
CA CYS A 250 8.32 -12.35 0.12
C CYS A 250 8.85 -13.68 0.66
N CYS A 251 9.05 -14.69 -0.17
CA CYS A 251 9.64 -15.96 0.24
C CYS A 251 11.17 -15.86 0.24
N SER A 252 11.81 -16.33 1.31
CA SER A 252 13.27 -16.42 1.40
C SER A 252 13.79 -17.74 0.81
N LEU A 253 13.00 -18.81 0.94
CA LEU A 253 13.35 -20.15 0.45
C LEU A 253 12.59 -20.49 -0.82
N VAL A 254 13.27 -21.15 -1.76
CA VAL A 254 12.67 -21.62 -3.02
C VAL A 254 11.48 -22.55 -2.77
N LYS A 255 11.53 -23.36 -1.72
CA LYS A 255 10.42 -24.26 -1.33
C LYS A 255 9.14 -23.50 -0.96
N ASP A 256 9.28 -22.39 -0.24
CA ASP A 256 8.14 -21.59 0.21
C ASP A 256 7.55 -20.81 -0.96
N PHE A 257 8.39 -20.32 -1.87
CA PHE A 257 7.95 -19.72 -3.13
C PHE A 257 7.17 -20.71 -3.99
N GLN A 258 7.66 -21.95 -4.13
CA GLN A 258 7.04 -22.97 -4.98
C GLN A 258 5.70 -23.43 -4.43
N GLN A 259 5.61 -23.60 -3.10
CA GLN A 259 4.35 -23.90 -2.44
C GLN A 259 3.32 -22.78 -2.68
N GLU A 260 3.73 -21.52 -2.52
CA GLU A 260 2.87 -20.36 -2.78
C GLU A 260 2.46 -20.25 -4.26
N ARG A 261 3.39 -20.51 -5.19
CA ARG A 261 3.12 -20.53 -6.64
C ARG A 261 2.06 -21.57 -6.98
N ILE A 262 2.25 -22.81 -6.53
CA ILE A 262 1.31 -23.91 -6.76
C ILE A 262 -0.05 -23.57 -6.15
N TYR A 263 -0.08 -22.99 -4.94
CA TYR A 263 -1.32 -22.53 -4.32
C TYR A 263 -2.05 -21.50 -5.21
N LEU A 264 -1.34 -20.50 -5.74
CA LEU A 264 -1.94 -19.50 -6.64
C LEU A 264 -2.48 -20.12 -7.94
N GLU A 265 -1.72 -21.04 -8.56
CA GLU A 265 -2.14 -21.78 -9.76
C GLU A 265 -3.43 -22.57 -9.49
N LEU A 266 -3.47 -23.35 -8.41
CA LEU A 266 -4.64 -24.14 -8.02
C LEU A 266 -5.83 -23.25 -7.69
N THR A 267 -5.61 -22.13 -6.99
CA THR A 267 -6.68 -21.20 -6.64
C THR A 267 -7.34 -20.64 -7.90
N LEU A 268 -6.57 -20.27 -8.93
CA LEU A 268 -7.14 -19.82 -10.20
C LEU A 268 -7.89 -20.94 -10.93
N LEU A 269 -7.34 -22.16 -10.99
CA LEU A 269 -8.02 -23.28 -11.64
C LEU A 269 -9.38 -23.58 -10.97
N VAL A 270 -9.41 -23.60 -9.64
CA VAL A 270 -10.66 -23.80 -8.85
C VAL A 270 -11.66 -22.66 -9.07
N ASN A 271 -11.19 -21.43 -9.33
CA ASN A 271 -12.04 -20.27 -9.63
C ASN A 271 -12.42 -20.16 -11.13
N GLY A 272 -12.21 -21.21 -11.92
CA GLY A 272 -12.71 -21.33 -13.31
C GLY A 272 -11.81 -20.72 -14.38
N TYR A 273 -10.58 -20.37 -14.06
CA TYR A 273 -9.61 -19.89 -15.04
C TYR A 273 -9.08 -21.07 -15.87
N SER A 274 -8.86 -20.87 -17.18
CA SER A 274 -8.37 -21.94 -18.04
C SER A 274 -6.91 -22.30 -17.73
N LEU A 275 -6.55 -23.58 -17.88
CA LEU A 275 -5.17 -24.04 -17.73
C LEU A 275 -4.21 -23.23 -18.63
N ARG A 276 -4.60 -22.99 -19.89
CA ARG A 276 -3.83 -22.18 -20.83
C ARG A 276 -3.55 -20.76 -20.32
N PHE A 277 -4.52 -20.13 -19.63
CA PHE A 277 -4.32 -18.81 -19.03
C PHE A 277 -3.28 -18.87 -17.90
N VAL A 278 -3.42 -19.84 -16.99
CA VAL A 278 -2.50 -20.03 -15.87
C VAL A 278 -1.08 -20.31 -16.37
N GLU A 279 -0.93 -21.29 -17.26
CA GLU A 279 0.37 -21.67 -17.83
C GLU A 279 1.04 -20.52 -18.58
N HIS A 280 0.28 -19.76 -19.38
CA HIS A 280 0.80 -18.60 -20.09
C HIS A 280 1.41 -17.57 -19.12
N HIS A 281 0.72 -17.27 -18.02
CA HIS A 281 1.20 -16.28 -17.06
C HIS A 281 2.36 -16.78 -16.20
N VAL A 282 2.36 -18.06 -15.79
CA VAL A 282 3.48 -18.66 -15.06
C VAL A 282 4.72 -18.74 -15.94
N GLN A 283 4.56 -19.18 -17.19
CA GLN A 283 5.67 -19.26 -18.14
C GLN A 283 6.24 -17.86 -18.41
N HIS A 284 5.39 -16.88 -18.73
CA HIS A 284 5.80 -15.50 -18.91
C HIS A 284 6.51 -14.93 -17.66
N PHE A 285 6.09 -15.31 -16.45
CA PHE A 285 6.72 -14.84 -15.21
C PHE A 285 8.18 -15.30 -15.11
N PHE A 286 8.48 -16.55 -15.44
CA PHE A 286 9.86 -17.06 -15.45
C PHE A 286 10.67 -16.57 -16.65
N ASP A 287 10.05 -16.52 -17.83
CA ASP A 287 10.70 -16.08 -19.07
C ASP A 287 11.16 -14.63 -19.00
N TYR A 288 10.49 -13.79 -18.21
CA TYR A 288 10.81 -12.38 -18.04
C TYR A 288 12.27 -12.15 -17.61
N PHE A 289 12.86 -13.09 -16.86
CA PHE A 289 14.27 -13.08 -16.44
C PHE A 289 15.03 -14.34 -16.89
N HIS A 290 14.60 -14.97 -17.99
CA HIS A 290 15.22 -16.18 -18.54
C HIS A 290 15.37 -17.33 -17.52
N ALA A 291 14.48 -17.41 -16.53
CA ALA A 291 14.54 -18.35 -15.43
C ALA A 291 13.65 -19.59 -15.67
N TYR A 292 13.53 -20.07 -16.90
CA TYR A 292 12.60 -21.14 -17.28
C TYR A 292 12.80 -22.44 -16.46
N ASN A 293 14.06 -22.77 -16.13
CA ASN A 293 14.40 -23.95 -15.33
C ASN A 293 13.86 -23.87 -13.89
N MET A 294 13.62 -22.67 -13.35
CA MET A 294 13.06 -22.48 -12.00
C MET A 294 11.63 -23.01 -11.87
N ARG A 295 10.95 -23.28 -12.98
CA ARG A 295 9.63 -23.90 -12.91
C ARG A 295 9.69 -25.32 -12.32
N TYR A 296 10.79 -26.04 -12.59
CA TYR A 296 10.97 -27.47 -12.27
C TYR A 296 12.13 -27.75 -11.32
N LEU A 297 13.10 -26.84 -11.20
CA LEU A 297 14.26 -26.98 -10.31
C LEU A 297 14.06 -26.24 -8.99
N MET A 298 14.49 -26.90 -7.91
CA MET A 298 14.45 -26.39 -6.53
C MET A 298 15.85 -25.94 -6.09
N ASP A 299 16.50 -25.10 -6.89
CA ASP A 299 17.82 -24.57 -6.57
C ASP A 299 17.71 -23.22 -5.86
N GLN A 300 18.28 -23.14 -4.65
CA GLN A 300 18.20 -21.94 -3.81
C GLN A 300 19.05 -20.80 -4.35
N MET A 301 20.22 -21.07 -4.95
CA MET A 301 21.12 -20.04 -5.46
C MET A 301 20.56 -19.39 -6.73
N ILE A 302 19.99 -20.20 -7.63
CA ILE A 302 19.28 -19.69 -8.82
C ILE A 302 18.05 -18.88 -8.39
N TYR A 303 17.32 -19.36 -7.37
CA TYR A 303 16.18 -18.63 -6.82
C TYR A 303 16.56 -17.26 -6.25
N GLU A 304 17.65 -17.19 -5.47
CA GLU A 304 18.13 -15.93 -4.91
C GLU A 304 18.48 -14.90 -5.98
N THR A 305 19.15 -15.35 -7.04
CA THR A 305 19.45 -14.50 -8.21
C THR A 305 18.16 -14.01 -8.88
N PHE A 306 17.20 -14.91 -9.11
CA PHE A 306 15.89 -14.57 -9.68
C PHE A 306 15.09 -13.60 -8.80
N ARG A 307 15.10 -13.81 -7.49
CA ARG A 307 14.45 -12.95 -6.49
C ARG A 307 15.09 -11.56 -6.47
N GLN A 308 16.41 -11.47 -6.58
CA GLN A 308 17.11 -10.18 -6.64
C GLN A 308 16.70 -9.38 -7.88
N HIS A 309 16.62 -10.01 -9.06
CA HIS A 309 16.14 -9.33 -10.28
C HIS A 309 14.73 -8.74 -10.11
N TRP A 310 13.84 -9.41 -9.37
CA TRP A 310 12.53 -8.85 -9.06
C TRP A 310 12.60 -7.64 -8.13
N PHE A 311 13.45 -7.67 -7.10
CA PHE A 311 13.66 -6.49 -6.25
C PHE A 311 14.17 -5.31 -7.06
N ASP A 312 15.18 -5.51 -7.90
CA ASP A 312 15.78 -4.46 -8.73
C ASP A 312 14.75 -3.87 -9.70
N PHE A 313 13.95 -4.73 -10.34
CA PHE A 313 12.87 -4.31 -11.22
C PHE A 313 11.80 -3.47 -10.49
N ILE A 314 11.42 -3.87 -9.28
CA ILE A 314 10.42 -3.13 -8.48
C ILE A 314 10.97 -1.78 -8.04
N THR A 315 12.23 -1.72 -7.60
CA THR A 315 12.91 -0.47 -7.26
C THR A 315 12.93 0.48 -8.45
N MET A 316 13.39 0.02 -9.61
CA MET A 316 13.41 0.81 -10.85
C MET A 316 12.01 1.30 -11.25
N LYS A 317 10.99 0.45 -11.09
CA LYS A 317 9.61 0.81 -11.40
C LYS A 317 9.07 1.88 -10.44
N ASN A 318 9.37 1.78 -9.15
CA ASN A 318 8.96 2.76 -8.15
C ASN A 318 9.63 4.11 -8.40
N GLU A 319 10.92 4.14 -8.70
CA GLU A 319 11.64 5.37 -9.07
C GLU A 319 11.03 6.04 -10.31
N SER A 320 10.70 5.25 -11.34
CA SER A 320 10.01 5.76 -12.54
C SER A 320 8.61 6.30 -12.23
N GLN A 321 7.88 5.70 -11.29
CA GLN A 321 6.59 6.19 -10.83
C GLN A 321 6.73 7.50 -10.04
N GLU A 322 7.72 7.61 -9.14
CA GLU A 322 8.00 8.86 -8.42
C GLU A 322 8.35 10.00 -9.38
N MET A 323 9.21 9.75 -10.38
CA MET A 323 9.50 10.73 -11.43
C MET A 323 8.25 11.13 -12.22
N THR A 324 7.38 10.17 -12.52
CA THR A 324 6.11 10.43 -13.22
C THR A 324 5.19 11.31 -12.38
N GLN A 325 5.12 11.07 -11.08
CA GLN A 325 4.31 11.86 -10.15
C GLN A 325 4.83 13.29 -10.06
N GLN A 326 6.15 13.49 -9.98
CA GLN A 326 6.75 14.83 -9.99
C GLN A 326 6.41 15.61 -11.28
N ILE A 327 6.40 14.93 -12.43
CA ILE A 327 5.99 15.54 -13.71
C ILE A 327 4.50 15.89 -13.70
N ASP A 328 3.65 15.06 -13.10
CA ASP A 328 2.21 15.33 -12.93
C ASP A 328 1.96 16.54 -12.03
N ASP A 329 2.66 16.60 -10.89
CA ASP A 329 2.56 17.69 -9.91
C ASP A 329 3.01 19.03 -10.51
N ASN A 330 3.95 19.00 -11.46
CA ASN A 330 4.40 20.16 -12.23
C ASN A 330 3.45 20.53 -13.40
N GLY A 331 2.34 19.80 -13.59
CA GLY A 331 1.37 20.05 -14.66
C GLY A 331 1.86 19.63 -16.06
N HIS A 332 2.87 18.79 -16.13
CA HIS A 332 3.56 18.40 -17.36
C HIS A 332 3.20 16.98 -17.84
N LEU A 333 2.20 16.34 -17.20
CA LEU A 333 1.72 15.03 -17.59
C LEU A 333 0.48 15.13 -18.50
N ILE A 334 0.59 14.65 -19.73
CA ILE A 334 -0.53 14.56 -20.66
C ILE A 334 -1.10 13.15 -20.63
N ARG A 335 -2.33 13.00 -20.13
CA ARG A 335 -3.04 11.71 -20.07
C ARG A 335 -3.99 11.59 -21.25
N LEU A 336 -3.65 10.73 -22.20
CA LEU A 336 -4.49 10.46 -23.38
C LEU A 336 -5.30 9.20 -23.15
N ASN A 337 -6.61 9.37 -23.09
CA ASN A 337 -7.54 8.26 -22.94
C ASN A 337 -8.04 7.82 -24.32
N TYR A 338 -7.89 6.54 -24.65
CA TYR A 338 -8.51 5.99 -25.85
C TYR A 338 -9.50 4.89 -25.49
N LEU A 339 -10.58 4.82 -26.27
CA LEU A 339 -11.56 3.75 -26.16
C LEU A 339 -10.99 2.54 -26.88
N TYR A 340 -10.79 1.46 -26.13
CA TYR A 340 -10.29 0.22 -26.70
C TYR A 340 -11.38 -0.85 -26.57
N GLU A 341 -11.97 -1.19 -27.72
CA GLU A 341 -12.99 -2.23 -27.81
C GLU A 341 -12.38 -3.53 -28.37
N GLN A 342 -11.60 -3.48 -29.46
CA GLN A 342 -10.94 -4.63 -30.09
C GLN A 342 -9.65 -4.22 -30.84
N GLY A 343 -8.72 -5.16 -31.10
CA GLY A 343 -7.50 -4.96 -31.93
C GLY A 343 -6.15 -5.26 -31.22
N PRO A 344 -5.00 -5.23 -31.88
CA PRO A 344 -3.70 -5.51 -31.23
C PRO A 344 -3.22 -4.30 -30.41
N ARG A 345 -3.56 -4.26 -29.12
CA ARG A 345 -3.19 -3.16 -28.19
C ARG A 345 -1.68 -2.86 -28.20
N CYS A 346 -0.85 -3.89 -28.24
CA CYS A 346 0.60 -3.74 -28.29
C CYS A 346 1.06 -2.97 -29.54
N GLN A 347 0.49 -3.31 -30.70
CA GLN A 347 0.80 -2.64 -31.96
C GLN A 347 0.34 -1.18 -31.93
N PHE A 348 -0.89 -0.91 -31.49
CA PHE A 348 -1.38 0.47 -31.34
C PHE A 348 -0.48 1.29 -30.41
N ASN A 349 -0.09 0.73 -29.26
CA ASN A 349 0.80 1.42 -28.32
C ASN A 349 2.18 1.70 -28.94
N GLN A 350 2.70 0.77 -29.76
CA GLN A 350 3.98 0.94 -30.47
C GLN A 350 3.89 2.04 -31.53
N GLU A 351 2.86 1.97 -32.39
CA GLU A 351 2.62 2.97 -33.44
C GLU A 351 2.37 4.36 -32.85
N PHE A 352 1.57 4.43 -31.77
CA PHE A 352 1.38 5.69 -31.04
C PHE A 352 2.69 6.21 -30.47
N TYR A 353 3.49 5.36 -29.82
CA TYR A 353 4.78 5.78 -29.26
C TYR A 353 5.71 6.33 -30.35
N GLN A 354 5.80 5.66 -31.50
CA GLN A 354 6.58 6.13 -32.65
C GLN A 354 6.09 7.49 -33.16
N LEU A 355 4.78 7.63 -33.38
CA LEU A 355 4.17 8.88 -33.83
C LEU A 355 4.42 9.99 -32.81
N TRP A 356 4.22 9.69 -31.53
CA TRP A 356 4.35 10.63 -30.43
C TRP A 356 5.80 11.12 -30.24
N THR A 357 6.78 10.20 -30.21
CA THR A 357 8.20 10.55 -30.13
C THR A 357 8.64 11.34 -31.37
N SER A 358 8.12 11.03 -32.56
CA SER A 358 8.40 11.83 -33.77
C SER A 358 7.84 13.25 -33.66
N TYR A 359 6.65 13.41 -33.07
CA TYR A 359 6.01 14.72 -32.87
C TYR A 359 6.81 15.60 -31.90
N PHE A 360 7.24 15.06 -30.76
CA PHE A 360 8.04 15.78 -29.77
C PHE A 360 9.42 16.20 -30.28
N LYS A 361 10.06 15.39 -31.12
CA LYS A 361 11.32 15.77 -31.80
C LYS A 361 11.16 17.07 -32.62
N ASN A 362 9.97 17.30 -33.16
CA ASN A 362 9.68 18.48 -33.99
C ASN A 362 9.09 19.67 -33.20
N HIS A 363 8.83 19.52 -31.90
CA HIS A 363 8.18 20.54 -31.08
C HIS A 363 8.95 20.76 -29.76
N SER A 364 9.93 21.66 -29.79
CA SER A 364 10.84 21.95 -28.65
C SER A 364 10.14 22.39 -27.35
N ARG A 365 8.93 22.95 -27.43
CA ARG A 365 8.11 23.31 -26.25
C ARG A 365 7.54 22.10 -25.51
N LEU A 366 7.50 20.95 -26.17
CA LEU A 366 6.87 19.72 -25.70
C LEU A 366 7.89 18.58 -25.55
N SER A 367 9.19 18.87 -25.59
CA SER A 367 10.26 17.87 -25.50
C SER A 367 10.03 16.82 -24.40
N GLU A 368 10.41 15.56 -24.65
CA GLU A 368 10.26 14.44 -23.68
C GLU A 368 10.86 14.75 -22.29
N GLU A 369 11.86 15.64 -22.22
CA GLU A 369 12.47 16.11 -20.97
C GLU A 369 11.53 16.98 -20.10
N LYS A 370 10.53 17.62 -20.71
CA LYS A 370 9.62 18.58 -20.08
C LYS A 370 8.19 18.10 -19.99
N SER A 371 7.79 17.06 -20.71
CA SER A 371 6.42 16.58 -20.72
C SER A 371 6.37 15.08 -20.97
N LYS A 372 5.56 14.37 -20.17
CA LYS A 372 5.37 12.92 -20.29
C LYS A 372 3.96 12.62 -20.74
N VAL A 373 3.82 11.67 -21.67
CA VAL A 373 2.51 11.26 -22.16
C VAL A 373 2.22 9.83 -21.77
N ILE A 374 1.06 9.64 -21.17
CA ILE A 374 0.56 8.33 -20.77
C ILE A 374 -0.72 8.05 -21.53
N LEU A 375 -0.68 6.96 -22.29
CA LEU A 375 -1.87 6.37 -22.89
C LEU A 375 -2.60 5.50 -21.86
N THR A 376 -3.88 5.79 -21.63
CA THR A 376 -4.78 4.99 -20.80
C THR A 376 -5.97 4.49 -21.61
N THR A 377 -6.34 3.23 -21.42
CA THR A 377 -7.54 2.66 -22.04
C THR A 377 -8.75 2.91 -21.15
N LYS A 378 -9.83 3.43 -21.73
CA LYS A 378 -11.17 3.40 -21.11
C LYS A 378 -11.98 2.29 -21.76
N HIS A 379 -12.52 1.38 -20.95
CA HIS A 379 -13.47 0.37 -21.42
C HIS A 379 -14.88 1.00 -21.42
N VAL A 380 -15.50 1.07 -22.59
CA VAL A 380 -16.81 1.75 -22.78
C VAL A 380 -17.95 0.94 -22.15
N HIS A 381 -17.78 -0.37 -22.01
CA HIS A 381 -18.81 -1.26 -21.51
C HIS A 381 -18.23 -2.19 -20.45
N SER A 382 -18.49 -1.92 -19.17
CA SER A 382 -18.64 -3.04 -18.25
C SER A 382 -20.03 -3.62 -18.52
N LEU A 383 -20.12 -4.94 -18.69
CA LEU A 383 -21.41 -5.63 -18.87
C LEU A 383 -22.41 -5.19 -17.78
N ASN A 384 -21.93 -4.86 -16.58
CA ASN A 384 -22.73 -4.34 -15.47
C ASN A 384 -23.40 -3.01 -15.76
N VAL A 385 -22.81 -2.09 -16.53
CA VAL A 385 -23.47 -0.81 -16.90
C VAL A 385 -24.60 -1.06 -17.90
N LEU A 386 -24.42 -1.97 -18.85
CA LEU A 386 -25.46 -2.38 -19.80
C LEU A 386 -26.60 -3.14 -19.11
N LEU A 387 -26.27 -4.01 -18.14
CA LEU A 387 -27.25 -4.80 -17.37
C LEU A 387 -27.98 -4.01 -16.27
N THR A 388 -27.39 -2.92 -15.77
CA THR A 388 -28.08 -2.02 -14.82
C THR A 388 -28.98 -1.02 -15.54
N GLN A 389 -28.61 -0.57 -16.74
CA GLN A 389 -29.49 0.24 -17.59
C GLN A 389 -30.72 -0.53 -18.09
N SER A 390 -30.62 -1.85 -18.31
CA SER A 390 -31.79 -2.68 -18.67
C SER A 390 -32.74 -2.93 -17.49
N LYS A 391 -32.24 -3.02 -16.25
CA LYS A 391 -33.09 -3.14 -15.05
C LYS A 391 -33.93 -1.89 -14.76
N LEU A 392 -33.39 -0.71 -15.01
CA LEU A 392 -34.13 0.56 -14.81
C LEU A 392 -35.25 0.78 -15.83
N LYS A 393 -35.17 0.15 -17.01
CA LYS A 393 -36.25 0.24 -18.03
C LYS A 393 -37.45 -0.68 -17.74
N HIS A 394 -37.30 -1.67 -16.86
CA HIS A 394 -38.38 -2.60 -16.50
C HIS A 394 -39.06 -2.31 -15.14
N GLN A 395 -38.59 -1.31 -14.39
CA GLN A 395 -39.23 -0.91 -13.12
C GLN A 395 -40.13 0.35 -13.26
N GLY A 396 -40.43 0.78 -14.49
CA GLY A 396 -41.33 1.90 -14.79
C GLY A 396 -42.67 1.50 -15.42
N GLN A 397 -43.02 0.22 -15.42
CA GLN A 397 -44.33 -0.28 -15.88
C GLN A 397 -44.80 -1.41 -14.97
N VAL A 398 -45.25 -1.07 -13.76
CA VAL A 398 -46.37 -1.73 -13.05
C VAL A 398 -47.09 -0.65 -12.26
#